data_AF-A0A3L7NZS1-F1
#
_entry.id   AF-A0A3L7NZS1-F1
#
_cell.length_a   1.000
_cell.length_b   1.000
_cell.length_c   1.000
_cell.angle_alpha   90.00
_cell.angle_beta   90.00
_cell.angle_gamma   90.00
#
_symmetry.space_group_name_H-M   'P 1'
#
loop_
_entity.id
_entity.type
_entity.pdbx_description
1 polymer ?
#
loop_
_entity_poly.entity_id
_entity_poly.type
_entity_poly.pdbx_seq_one_letter_code
_entity_poly.pdbx_strand_id
1 'polypeptide(L)'
;MASPTLTCPHCSSVLRPAAPVPAGKKVRCPKCKETFTAGGEPEVPKAKKPVLDDDGEEESGSTYGIATDPDAPPPEDPKDSRKNKKSSKKKEGGKPEINYAPDTSLKDFRGPAIEILTKPCNNMMFHCTLMLLLSIGSMVLAGWAFVFQERLLSPAESLKEFLNKKLANKDDNATKWKSRQEDLKLDKLSWPIPLDKAGKKMWEPEYGKTEMSKEEDEAAKEFMSRSEKPTRIAWLLASIFIVVWTFMLLIGTVKIINLESYRWGVTTAVMCFLPVNCLTFLTFIWKEYENMDFFYFPVIVLPVTSIFSILFGIWFVICLKDERVKAGFRFKGTDAQPD
;
A
#
# COMPACT_ATOMS: atom_id res chain seq x y z
N MET A 1 3.13 13.61 -23.29
CA MET A 1 2.98 14.81 -22.45
C MET A 1 1.82 15.62 -22.99
N ALA A 2 0.81 15.92 -22.18
CA ALA A 2 -0.31 16.75 -22.61
C ALA A 2 0.18 18.20 -22.79
N SER A 3 0.09 18.75 -24.00
CA SER A 3 0.41 20.16 -24.24
C SER A 3 -0.66 21.05 -23.59
N PRO A 4 -0.28 22.14 -22.91
CA PRO A 4 -1.22 23.00 -22.22
C PRO A 4 -2.21 23.63 -23.21
N THR A 5 -3.50 23.43 -22.99
CA THR A 5 -4.59 24.05 -23.77
C THR A 5 -4.93 25.41 -23.19
N LEU A 6 -4.94 26.46 -24.03
CA LEU A 6 -5.32 27.82 -23.64
C LEU A 6 -6.71 28.15 -24.17
N THR A 7 -7.57 28.77 -23.36
CA THR A 7 -8.92 29.18 -23.78
C THR A 7 -8.95 30.69 -24.00
N CYS A 8 -9.39 31.14 -25.18
CA CYS A 8 -9.51 32.57 -25.46
C CYS A 8 -10.67 33.19 -24.65
N PRO A 9 -10.47 34.28 -23.88
CA PRO A 9 -11.53 34.87 -23.05
C PRO A 9 -12.64 35.58 -23.85
N HIS A 10 -12.40 35.94 -25.12
CA HIS A 10 -13.36 36.69 -25.93
C HIS A 10 -14.32 35.80 -26.74
N CYS A 11 -13.88 34.63 -27.17
CA CYS A 11 -14.67 33.74 -28.05
C CYS A 11 -14.67 32.27 -27.61
N SER A 12 -14.08 31.97 -26.46
CA SER A 12 -14.00 30.62 -25.87
C SER A 12 -13.36 29.56 -26.76
N SER A 13 -12.59 29.95 -27.78
CA SER A 13 -11.89 28.99 -28.63
C SER A 13 -10.68 28.40 -27.90
N VAL A 14 -10.55 27.07 -27.91
CA VAL A 14 -9.40 26.36 -27.36
C VAL A 14 -8.24 26.41 -28.36
N LEU A 15 -7.12 27.00 -27.95
CA LEU A 15 -5.88 27.10 -28.72
C LEU A 15 -4.89 26.04 -28.22
N ARG A 16 -4.23 25.35 -29.16
CA ARG A 16 -3.19 24.34 -28.92
C ARG A 16 -1.87 24.79 -29.57
N PRO A 17 -1.04 25.58 -28.86
CA PRO A 17 0.25 26.01 -29.37
C PRO A 17 1.20 24.81 -29.56
N ALA A 18 2.03 24.83 -30.61
CA ALA A 18 3.01 23.76 -30.86
C ALA A 18 4.15 23.77 -29.82
N ALA A 19 4.45 24.92 -29.21
CA ALA A 19 5.39 25.07 -28.12
C ALA A 19 4.70 25.72 -26.90
N PRO A 20 5.01 25.30 -25.65
CA PRO A 20 4.43 25.90 -24.46
C PRO A 20 4.71 27.40 -24.42
N VAL A 21 3.66 28.20 -24.30
CA VAL A 21 3.77 29.66 -24.25
C VAL A 21 4.14 30.06 -22.82
N PRO A 22 5.27 30.75 -22.58
CA PRO A 22 5.63 31.22 -21.24
C PRO A 22 4.56 32.19 -20.72
N ALA A 23 4.30 32.14 -19.41
CA ALA A 23 3.36 33.02 -18.75
C ALA A 23 3.71 34.50 -19.02
N GLY A 24 2.70 35.33 -19.30
CA GLY A 24 2.87 36.76 -19.58
C GLY A 24 3.04 37.13 -21.06
N LYS A 25 3.19 36.16 -21.99
CA LYS A 25 3.30 36.48 -23.42
C LYS A 25 1.92 36.74 -24.05
N LYS A 26 1.82 37.78 -24.88
CA LYS A 26 0.60 38.11 -25.64
C LYS A 26 0.40 37.10 -26.78
N VAL A 27 -0.76 36.45 -26.80
CA VAL A 27 -1.18 35.50 -27.84
C VAL A 27 -2.36 36.10 -28.60
N ARG A 28 -2.32 36.05 -29.92
CA ARG A 28 -3.42 36.51 -30.78
C ARG A 28 -4.35 35.36 -31.13
N CYS A 29 -5.64 35.52 -30.87
CA CYS A 29 -6.63 34.49 -31.22
C CYS A 29 -6.89 34.47 -32.74
N PRO A 30 -6.79 33.31 -33.42
CA PRO A 30 -7.08 33.20 -34.85
C PRO A 30 -8.56 33.39 -35.20
N LYS A 31 -9.49 33.16 -34.27
CA LYS A 31 -10.94 33.34 -34.52
C LYS A 31 -11.39 34.79 -34.40
N CYS A 32 -11.09 35.47 -33.27
CA CYS A 32 -11.56 36.83 -33.02
C CYS A 32 -10.52 37.92 -33.29
N LYS A 33 -9.26 37.56 -33.60
CA LYS A 33 -8.12 38.47 -33.82
C LYS A 33 -7.68 39.32 -32.62
N GLU A 34 -8.35 39.21 -31.48
CA GLU A 34 -8.01 39.88 -30.23
C GLU A 34 -6.75 39.27 -29.59
N THR A 35 -5.93 40.13 -28.97
CA THR A 35 -4.72 39.72 -28.25
C THR A 35 -4.97 39.65 -26.75
N PHE A 36 -4.64 38.51 -26.12
CA PHE A 36 -4.75 38.32 -24.67
C PHE A 36 -3.45 37.74 -24.10
N THR A 37 -3.24 37.87 -22.80
CA THR A 37 -2.02 37.41 -22.13
C THR A 37 -2.21 35.98 -21.64
N ALA A 38 -1.34 35.05 -22.04
CA ALA A 38 -1.41 33.66 -21.59
C ALA A 38 -0.89 33.54 -20.14
N GLY A 39 -1.69 32.95 -19.24
CA GLY A 39 -1.24 32.57 -17.89
C GLY A 39 -1.33 33.66 -16.81
N GLY A 40 -2.18 34.68 -16.98
CA GLY A 40 -2.50 35.59 -15.87
C GLY A 40 -3.52 34.95 -14.94
N GLU A 41 -3.08 34.30 -13.87
CA GLU A 41 -3.91 34.08 -12.70
C GLU A 41 -4.33 35.46 -12.17
N PRO A 42 -5.62 35.72 -11.89
CA PRO A 42 -6.07 37.05 -11.48
C PRO A 42 -5.32 37.49 -10.22
N GLU A 43 -4.57 38.60 -10.31
CA GLU A 43 -3.82 39.16 -9.19
C GLU A 43 -4.78 39.49 -8.04
N VAL A 44 -4.73 38.67 -6.98
CA VAL A 44 -5.26 39.03 -5.67
C VAL A 44 -4.41 40.21 -5.13
N PRO A 45 -5.00 41.26 -4.54
CA PRO A 45 -4.26 42.46 -4.13
C PRO A 45 -3.08 42.12 -3.20
N LYS A 46 -1.85 42.45 -3.64
CA LYS A 46 -0.60 42.23 -2.91
C LYS A 46 -0.57 43.01 -1.59
N ALA A 47 -0.64 42.30 -0.46
CA ALA A 47 -0.09 42.78 0.80
C ALA A 47 1.46 42.77 0.71
N LYS A 48 2.08 43.89 1.07
CA LYS A 48 3.54 44.06 1.10
C LYS A 48 4.19 43.03 2.03
N LYS A 49 5.16 42.27 1.51
CA LYS A 49 6.26 41.69 2.30
C LYS A 49 7.61 41.99 1.62
N PRO A 50 8.69 42.11 2.42
CA PRO A 50 9.96 42.66 1.98
C PRO A 50 10.79 41.63 1.22
N VAL A 51 11.73 42.21 0.47
CA VAL A 51 12.74 41.63 -0.42
C VAL A 51 13.60 40.56 0.27
N LEU A 52 13.83 39.46 -0.44
CA LEU A 52 15.02 38.62 -0.34
C LEU A 52 15.30 38.04 -1.74
N ASP A 53 16.50 38.33 -2.24
CA ASP A 53 17.14 37.80 -3.46
C ASP A 53 17.37 36.27 -3.33
N ASP A 54 17.10 35.45 -4.36
CA ASP A 54 18.08 34.87 -5.34
C ASP A 54 19.36 34.36 -4.63
N ASP A 55 19.72 33.07 -4.56
CA ASP A 55 19.82 32.01 -5.59
C ASP A 55 19.62 30.62 -4.90
N GLY A 56 19.06 29.56 -5.50
CA GLY A 56 19.79 28.65 -6.40
C GLY A 56 19.84 27.20 -5.84
N GLU A 57 19.07 26.32 -6.47
CA GLU A 57 19.27 24.86 -6.67
C GLU A 57 19.19 23.81 -5.53
N GLU A 58 18.83 22.62 -6.01
CA GLU A 58 18.38 21.36 -5.41
C GLU A 58 19.34 20.73 -4.38
N GLU A 59 18.82 20.22 -3.25
CA GLU A 59 18.88 18.78 -2.88
C GLU A 59 18.48 18.52 -1.41
N SER A 60 17.75 17.41 -1.24
CA SER A 60 17.66 16.59 -0.04
C SER A 60 17.00 17.19 1.21
N GLY A 61 15.83 16.63 1.54
CA GLY A 61 15.22 16.80 2.85
C GLY A 61 16.09 16.18 3.94
N SER A 62 16.85 17.02 4.64
CA SER A 62 17.41 16.71 5.94
C SER A 62 16.74 17.55 7.02
N THR A 63 16.31 16.84 8.04
CA THR A 63 15.63 17.27 9.25
C THR A 63 16.55 18.20 10.06
N TYR A 64 16.13 19.45 10.30
CA TYR A 64 16.73 20.41 11.24
C TYR A 64 18.25 20.63 11.10
N GLY A 65 18.68 21.30 10.02
CA GLY A 65 19.96 21.99 9.98
C GLY A 65 19.89 23.32 10.72
N ILE A 66 20.56 23.42 11.88
CA ILE A 66 21.01 24.71 12.41
C ILE A 66 21.99 25.26 11.38
N ALA A 67 21.67 26.39 10.75
CA ALA A 67 22.62 27.11 9.91
C ALA A 67 23.78 27.60 10.79
N THR A 68 24.87 26.83 10.82
CA THR A 68 26.16 27.30 11.33
C THR A 68 26.78 28.21 10.28
N ASP A 69 26.98 29.47 10.65
CA ASP A 69 27.69 30.48 9.88
C ASP A 69 29.07 29.94 9.44
N PRO A 70 29.41 29.96 8.13
CA PRO A 70 30.66 29.40 7.61
C PRO A 70 31.94 30.13 8.06
N ASP A 71 31.81 31.27 8.75
CA ASP A 71 32.94 32.04 9.30
C ASP A 71 33.11 31.89 10.83
N ALA A 72 32.35 31.01 11.48
CA ALA A 72 32.57 30.73 12.90
C ALA A 72 33.86 29.91 13.09
N PRO A 73 34.86 30.41 13.86
CA PRO A 73 36.09 29.67 14.11
C PRO A 73 35.74 28.31 14.78
N PRO A 74 36.44 27.23 14.39
CA PRO A 74 36.11 25.88 14.84
C PRO A 74 36.12 25.82 16.37
N PRO A 75 35.09 25.21 17.01
CA PRO A 75 35.07 25.05 18.45
C PRO A 75 36.28 24.21 18.86
N GLU A 76 37.14 24.80 19.70
CA GLU A 76 38.32 24.12 20.26
C GLU A 76 37.88 22.84 20.99
N ASP A 77 38.55 21.73 20.68
CA ASP A 77 38.32 20.42 21.29
C ASP A 77 38.24 20.52 22.82
N PRO A 78 37.28 19.83 23.47
CA PRO A 78 37.21 19.79 24.92
C PRO A 78 38.40 18.98 25.46
N LYS A 79 39.49 19.68 25.78
CA LYS A 79 40.59 19.13 26.57
C LYS A 79 40.04 18.75 27.94
N ASP A 80 40.00 17.45 28.18
CA ASP A 80 39.73 16.83 29.47
C ASP A 80 40.74 17.33 30.51
N SER A 81 40.32 18.31 31.31
CA SER A 81 41.09 18.82 32.44
C SER A 81 40.29 18.69 33.72
N ARG A 82 40.23 17.46 34.24
CA ARG A 82 40.24 17.24 35.69
C ARG A 82 41.50 17.87 36.28
N LYS A 83 41.41 19.11 36.75
CA LYS A 83 42.24 19.63 37.85
C LYS A 83 41.70 20.95 38.38
N ASN A 84 41.29 20.89 39.65
CA ASN A 84 41.21 22.00 40.60
C ASN A 84 42.17 23.15 40.27
N LYS A 85 41.64 24.36 40.02
CA LYS A 85 42.36 25.57 40.40
C LYS A 85 41.42 26.77 40.60
N LYS A 86 41.53 27.31 41.82
CA LYS A 86 40.97 28.57 42.30
C LYS A 86 41.27 29.75 41.37
N SER A 87 40.31 30.66 41.35
CA SER A 87 40.45 32.12 41.23
C SER A 87 41.23 32.67 40.04
N SER A 88 40.52 33.27 39.08
CA SER A 88 40.88 34.61 38.65
C SER A 88 39.65 35.39 38.18
N LYS A 89 39.49 36.54 38.83
CA LYS A 89 38.51 37.60 38.61
C LYS A 89 38.85 38.25 37.26
N LYS A 90 38.07 38.03 36.20
CA LYS A 90 38.22 38.77 34.94
C LYS A 90 36.93 39.53 34.64
N LYS A 91 37.13 40.83 34.39
CA LYS A 91 36.15 41.90 34.43
C LYS A 91 35.01 41.73 33.44
N GLU A 92 33.85 42.11 33.95
CA GLU A 92 32.58 42.39 33.31
C GLU A 92 32.74 43.27 32.07
N GLY A 93 32.48 42.69 30.90
CA GLY A 93 31.86 43.39 29.79
C GLY A 93 30.38 43.03 29.83
N GLY A 94 29.56 43.94 30.35
CA GLY A 94 28.12 43.72 30.54
C GLY A 94 27.44 43.38 29.21
N LYS A 95 27.20 42.09 28.98
CA LYS A 95 26.17 41.67 28.01
C LYS A 95 24.87 42.30 28.49
N PRO A 96 24.11 43.02 27.63
CA PRO A 96 22.82 43.55 28.03
C PRO A 96 22.01 42.38 28.58
N GLU A 97 21.49 42.55 29.79
CA GLU A 97 20.55 41.63 30.41
C GLU A 97 19.28 41.71 29.56
N ILE A 98 19.25 40.95 28.46
CA ILE A 98 18.06 40.80 27.63
C ILE A 98 17.08 40.08 28.55
N ASN A 99 16.18 40.87 29.12
CA ASN A 99 15.08 40.40 29.91
C ASN A 99 14.15 39.67 28.94
N TYR A 100 14.47 38.40 28.68
CA TYR A 100 13.56 37.46 28.04
C TYR A 100 12.38 37.33 28.99
N ALA A 101 11.41 38.25 28.88
CA ALA A 101 10.08 38.00 29.38
C ALA A 101 9.66 36.70 28.68
N PRO A 102 9.52 35.59 29.41
CA PRO A 102 9.14 34.32 28.79
C PRO A 102 7.84 34.60 28.07
N ASP A 103 7.88 34.49 26.74
CA ASP A 103 6.71 34.76 25.91
C ASP A 103 5.61 33.77 26.36
N THR A 104 4.66 34.30 27.13
CA THR A 104 3.50 33.57 27.62
C THR A 104 2.37 33.58 26.59
N SER A 105 2.59 34.18 25.41
CA SER A 105 1.65 34.09 24.30
C SER A 105 1.47 32.61 23.93
N LEU A 106 0.21 32.24 23.70
CA LEU A 106 -0.29 30.88 23.58
C LEU A 106 0.66 29.96 22.80
N LYS A 107 1.41 29.16 23.57
CA LYS A 107 2.30 28.13 23.06
C LYS A 107 1.48 27.20 22.15
N ASP A 108 1.90 27.07 20.90
CA ASP A 108 1.24 26.22 19.90
C ASP A 108 0.95 24.83 20.49
N PHE A 109 -0.34 24.51 20.67
CA PHE A 109 -0.77 23.25 21.26
C PHE A 109 -0.49 22.04 20.34
N ARG A 110 -0.13 22.29 19.07
CA ARG A 110 0.22 21.23 18.11
C ARG A 110 1.54 20.56 18.47
N GLY A 111 2.54 21.30 18.95
CA GLY A 111 3.85 20.74 19.29
C GLY A 111 3.76 19.58 20.29
N PRO A 112 3.17 19.80 21.48
CA PRO A 112 2.97 18.73 22.47
C PRO A 112 2.07 17.60 21.97
N ALA A 113 1.06 17.90 21.16
CA ALA A 113 0.18 16.88 20.58
C ALA A 113 0.92 15.97 19.58
N ILE A 114 1.73 16.56 18.70
CA ILE A 114 2.57 15.85 17.72
C ILE A 114 3.59 15.00 18.46
N GLU A 115 4.23 15.51 19.51
CA GLU A 115 5.20 14.74 20.31
C GLU A 115 4.60 13.44 20.85
N ILE A 116 3.36 13.51 21.37
CA ILE A 116 2.63 12.33 21.90
C ILE A 116 2.27 11.35 20.78
N LEU A 117 1.88 11.86 19.60
CA LEU A 117 1.43 11.04 18.46
C LEU A 117 2.57 10.48 17.62
N THR A 118 3.75 11.10 17.62
CA THR A 118 4.84 10.74 16.70
C THR A 118 5.31 9.30 16.90
N LYS A 119 5.50 8.86 18.16
CA LYS A 119 5.96 7.49 18.46
C LYS A 119 4.99 6.40 17.96
N PRO A 120 3.69 6.41 18.33
CA PRO A 120 2.75 5.41 17.80
C PRO A 120 2.56 5.53 16.29
N CYS A 121 2.54 6.74 15.72
CA CYS A 121 2.41 6.92 14.27
C CYS A 121 3.61 6.34 13.52
N ASN A 122 4.85 6.59 13.95
CA ASN A 122 6.05 6.07 13.29
C ASN A 122 6.10 4.54 13.35
N ASN A 123 5.79 3.95 14.50
CA ASN A 123 5.74 2.50 14.65
C ASN A 123 4.64 1.88 13.78
N MET A 124 3.47 2.53 13.69
CA MET A 124 2.38 2.08 12.83
C MET A 124 2.75 2.20 11.34
N MET A 125 3.38 3.30 10.91
CA MET A 125 3.83 3.47 9.53
C MET A 125 4.83 2.38 9.14
N PHE A 126 5.78 2.06 10.01
CA PHE A 126 6.71 0.95 9.81
C PHE A 126 5.98 -0.38 9.69
N HIS A 127 5.05 -0.68 10.59
CA HIS A 127 4.25 -1.90 10.56
C HIS A 127 3.40 -2.00 9.28
N CYS A 128 2.71 -0.93 8.88
CA CYS A 128 1.92 -0.88 7.64
C CYS A 128 2.80 -1.09 6.40
N THR A 129 3.99 -0.50 6.37
CA THR A 129 4.94 -0.67 5.26
C THR A 129 5.39 -2.13 5.15
N LEU A 130 5.73 -2.76 6.27
CA LEU A 130 6.11 -4.17 6.30
C LEU A 130 4.95 -5.07 5.83
N MET A 131 3.74 -4.83 6.32
CA MET A 131 2.55 -5.58 5.91
C MET A 131 2.21 -5.40 4.44
N LEU A 132 2.40 -4.20 3.89
CA LEU A 132 2.21 -3.91 2.48
C LEU A 132 3.20 -4.70 1.62
N LEU A 133 4.49 -4.72 1.98
CA LEU A 133 5.51 -5.50 1.29
C LEU A 133 5.22 -7.00 1.33
N LEU A 134 4.81 -7.52 2.50
CA LEU A 134 4.41 -8.93 2.65
C LEU A 134 3.18 -9.26 1.80
N SER A 135 2.18 -8.37 1.76
CA SER A 135 0.97 -8.59 0.97
C SER A 135 1.25 -8.55 -0.54
N ILE A 136 2.10 -7.63 -1.00
CA ILE A 136 2.54 -7.58 -2.41
C ILE A 136 3.32 -8.85 -2.76
N GLY A 137 4.27 -9.27 -1.91
CA GLY A 137 5.00 -10.53 -2.10
C GLY A 137 4.06 -11.72 -2.16
N SER A 138 3.07 -11.77 -1.27
CA SER A 138 2.03 -12.81 -1.26
C SER A 138 1.17 -12.80 -2.53
N MET A 139 0.79 -11.62 -3.03
CA MET A 139 0.03 -11.45 -4.27
C MET A 139 0.85 -11.94 -5.48
N VAL A 140 2.15 -11.61 -5.53
CA VAL A 140 3.05 -12.07 -6.58
C VAL A 140 3.20 -13.59 -6.52
N LEU A 141 3.38 -14.20 -5.35
CA LEU A 141 3.47 -15.65 -5.20
C LEU A 141 2.17 -16.36 -5.62
N ALA A 142 1.02 -15.83 -5.24
CA ALA A 142 -0.28 -16.36 -5.65
C ALA A 142 -0.50 -16.21 -7.17
N GLY A 143 -0.18 -15.04 -7.72
CA GLY A 143 -0.28 -14.71 -9.14
C GLY A 143 0.71 -15.47 -10.02
N TRP A 144 1.91 -15.76 -9.51
CA TRP A 144 3.00 -16.43 -10.23
C TRP A 144 2.52 -17.75 -10.81
N ALA A 145 1.80 -18.52 -10.00
CA ALA A 145 1.31 -19.81 -10.41
C ALA A 145 0.16 -19.74 -11.43
N PHE A 146 -0.48 -18.57 -11.65
CA PHE A 146 -1.40 -18.35 -12.76
C PHE A 146 -0.66 -17.96 -14.05
N VAL A 147 0.38 -17.12 -13.93
CA VAL A 147 1.15 -16.62 -15.07
C VAL A 147 2.05 -17.70 -15.65
N PHE A 148 2.73 -18.46 -14.79
CA PHE A 148 3.74 -19.45 -15.16
C PHE A 148 3.26 -20.88 -14.96
N GLN A 149 1.95 -21.12 -14.96
CA GLN A 149 1.42 -22.46 -15.22
C GLN A 149 1.67 -22.80 -16.70
N GLU A 150 2.94 -23.05 -17.05
CA GLU A 150 3.40 -23.48 -18.38
C GLU A 150 2.76 -24.82 -18.80
N ARG A 151 2.09 -25.49 -17.86
CA ARG A 151 1.29 -26.68 -18.11
C ARG A 151 0.01 -26.63 -17.28
N LEU A 152 -1.02 -25.97 -17.79
CA LEU A 152 -2.29 -26.70 -17.89
C LEU A 152 -1.97 -27.86 -18.84
N LEU A 153 -1.46 -28.98 -18.29
CA LEU A 153 -1.38 -30.24 -19.04
C LEU A 153 -2.69 -30.32 -19.79
N SER A 154 -2.61 -30.48 -21.12
CA SER A 154 -3.85 -30.63 -21.88
C SER A 154 -4.64 -31.76 -21.19
N PRO A 155 -5.97 -31.71 -21.14
CA PRO A 155 -6.75 -32.74 -20.44
C PRO A 155 -6.37 -34.18 -20.85
N ALA A 156 -5.79 -34.36 -22.04
CA ALA A 156 -5.21 -35.61 -22.50
C ALA A 156 -3.89 -35.99 -21.80
N GLU A 157 -2.98 -35.05 -21.56
CA GLU A 157 -1.71 -35.32 -20.87
C GLU A 157 -1.91 -35.59 -19.37
N SER A 158 -2.86 -34.92 -18.71
CA SER A 158 -3.19 -35.22 -17.30
C SER A 158 -3.79 -36.62 -17.17
N LEU A 159 -4.62 -37.04 -18.13
CA LEU A 159 -5.14 -38.39 -18.21
C LEU A 159 -4.03 -39.42 -18.47
N LYS A 160 -3.05 -39.11 -19.33
CA LYS A 160 -1.86 -39.97 -19.54
C LYS A 160 -1.08 -40.16 -18.24
N GLU A 161 -0.86 -39.10 -17.47
CA GLU A 161 -0.14 -39.16 -16.20
C GLU A 161 -0.89 -40.00 -15.16
N PHE A 162 -2.21 -39.81 -15.04
CA PHE A 162 -3.07 -40.61 -14.16
C PHE A 162 -3.01 -42.12 -14.51
N LEU A 163 -3.16 -42.45 -15.80
CA LEU A 163 -3.04 -43.82 -16.29
C LEU A 163 -1.68 -44.43 -16.00
N ASN A 164 -0.59 -43.68 -16.22
CA ASN A 164 0.77 -44.13 -15.92
C ASN A 164 0.95 -44.42 -14.41
N LYS A 165 0.39 -43.58 -13.54
CA LYS A 165 0.45 -43.77 -12.08
C LYS A 165 -0.32 -45.03 -11.64
N LYS A 166 -1.53 -45.26 -12.20
CA LYS A 166 -2.31 -46.47 -11.95
C LYS A 166 -1.61 -47.74 -12.44
N LEU A 167 -0.98 -47.69 -13.61
CA LEU A 167 -0.16 -48.80 -14.14
C LEU A 167 1.07 -49.10 -13.26
N ALA A 168 1.73 -48.06 -12.73
CA ALA A 168 2.90 -48.22 -11.86
C ALA A 168 2.54 -48.87 -10.51
N ASN A 169 1.36 -48.58 -9.98
CA ASN A 169 0.89 -49.14 -8.70
C ASN A 169 0.45 -50.61 -8.77
N LYS A 170 0.57 -51.28 -9.92
CA LYS A 170 0.13 -52.68 -10.14
C LYS A 170 -1.30 -52.94 -9.66
N ASP A 171 -2.21 -52.03 -10.01
CA ASP A 171 -3.64 -52.21 -9.77
C ASP A 171 -4.12 -53.50 -10.48
N ASP A 172 -5.03 -54.27 -9.86
CA ASP A 172 -5.50 -55.58 -10.38
C ASP A 172 -6.12 -55.46 -11.80
N ASN A 173 -6.48 -54.24 -12.19
CA ASN A 173 -7.01 -53.89 -13.51
C ASN A 173 -5.94 -53.47 -14.55
N ALA A 174 -4.67 -53.85 -14.39
CA ALA A 174 -3.57 -53.43 -15.27
C ALA A 174 -3.85 -53.64 -16.78
N THR A 175 -4.54 -54.72 -17.17
CA THR A 175 -4.90 -55.02 -18.56
C THR A 175 -5.86 -53.98 -19.15
N LYS A 176 -6.86 -53.56 -18.38
CA LYS A 176 -7.83 -52.50 -18.75
C LYS A 176 -7.16 -51.13 -18.88
N TRP A 177 -6.19 -50.84 -18.02
CA TRP A 177 -5.44 -49.59 -18.08
C TRP A 177 -4.48 -49.53 -19.28
N LYS A 178 -3.87 -50.65 -19.65
CA LYS A 178 -3.03 -50.75 -20.86
C LYS A 178 -3.83 -50.50 -22.14
N SER A 179 -5.02 -51.10 -22.28
CA SER A 179 -5.85 -50.89 -23.47
C SER A 179 -6.25 -49.42 -23.61
N ARG A 180 -6.67 -48.78 -22.52
CA ARG A 180 -6.97 -47.33 -22.52
C ARG A 180 -5.76 -46.47 -22.86
N GLN A 181 -4.56 -46.85 -22.42
CA GLN A 181 -3.33 -46.14 -22.78
C GLN A 181 -3.04 -46.22 -24.29
N GLU A 182 -3.34 -47.36 -24.93
CA GLU A 182 -3.22 -47.54 -26.39
C GLU A 182 -4.26 -46.73 -27.15
N ASP A 183 -5.52 -46.71 -26.68
CA ASP A 183 -6.57 -45.89 -27.30
C ASP A 183 -6.26 -44.38 -27.25
N LEU A 184 -5.58 -43.95 -26.18
CA LEU A 184 -5.14 -42.57 -25.98
C LEU A 184 -3.92 -42.21 -26.84
N LYS A 185 -3.08 -43.19 -27.22
CA LYS A 185 -2.00 -43.00 -28.21
C LYS A 185 -2.53 -42.91 -29.65
N LEU A 186 -3.67 -43.53 -29.92
CA LEU A 186 -4.31 -43.53 -31.24
C LEU A 186 -5.12 -42.25 -31.52
N ASP A 187 -5.09 -41.25 -30.63
CA ASP A 187 -5.98 -40.06 -30.65
C ASP A 187 -7.47 -40.42 -30.77
N LYS A 188 -7.84 -41.68 -30.46
CA LYS A 188 -9.22 -42.16 -30.47
C LYS A 188 -9.99 -41.70 -29.25
N LEU A 189 -9.29 -41.40 -28.15
CA LEU A 189 -9.87 -40.66 -27.02
C LEU A 189 -9.90 -39.17 -27.35
N SER A 190 -10.90 -38.74 -28.11
CA SER A 190 -11.47 -37.42 -27.83
C SER A 190 -12.00 -37.49 -26.40
N TRP A 191 -11.59 -36.58 -25.51
CA TRP A 191 -12.27 -36.39 -24.22
C TRP A 191 -13.76 -36.48 -24.49
N PRO A 192 -14.52 -37.38 -23.82
CA PRO A 192 -15.92 -37.57 -24.16
C PRO A 192 -16.61 -36.23 -23.88
N ILE A 193 -16.83 -35.44 -24.93
CA ILE A 193 -17.83 -34.39 -24.89
C ILE A 193 -19.10 -35.20 -24.71
N PRO A 194 -19.77 -35.14 -23.55
CA PRO A 194 -20.95 -35.95 -23.33
C PRO A 194 -21.92 -35.65 -24.47
N LEU A 195 -22.14 -36.65 -25.30
CA LEU A 195 -23.13 -36.61 -26.35
C LEU A 195 -24.44 -37.02 -25.69
N ASP A 196 -25.50 -36.27 -25.93
CA ASP A 196 -26.82 -36.74 -25.53
C ASP A 196 -27.16 -38.07 -26.25
N LYS A 197 -28.27 -38.72 -25.86
CA LYS A 197 -28.76 -39.93 -26.53
C LYS A 197 -29.02 -39.73 -28.04
N ALA A 198 -29.01 -38.49 -28.53
CA ALA A 198 -29.20 -38.12 -29.92
C ALA A 198 -27.91 -37.67 -30.63
N GLY A 199 -26.73 -37.80 -30.01
CA GLY A 199 -25.44 -37.46 -30.62
C GLY A 199 -25.12 -35.96 -30.66
N LYS A 200 -25.81 -35.10 -29.89
CA LYS A 200 -25.49 -33.66 -29.79
C LYS A 200 -24.53 -33.37 -28.65
N LYS A 201 -23.57 -32.46 -28.89
CA LYS A 201 -22.62 -31.96 -27.88
C LYS A 201 -23.39 -31.23 -26.77
N MET A 202 -23.40 -31.77 -25.56
CA MET A 202 -23.96 -31.06 -24.39
C MET A 202 -22.92 -30.10 -23.81
N TRP A 203 -23.35 -28.86 -23.55
CA TRP A 203 -22.51 -27.82 -22.94
C TRP A 203 -22.40 -27.97 -21.42
N GLU A 204 -23.32 -28.70 -20.81
CA GLU A 204 -23.29 -29.09 -19.40
C GLU A 204 -23.58 -30.59 -19.30
N PRO A 205 -22.66 -31.41 -18.76
CA PRO A 205 -22.93 -32.83 -18.53
C PRO A 205 -24.08 -32.98 -17.52
N GLU A 206 -25.21 -33.58 -17.92
CA GLU A 206 -26.08 -34.23 -16.93
C GLU A 206 -25.31 -35.41 -16.33
N TYR A 207 -24.56 -35.17 -15.26
CA TYR A 207 -23.89 -36.20 -14.47
C TYR A 207 -24.93 -37.22 -14.01
N GLY A 208 -24.98 -38.38 -14.68
CA GLY A 208 -25.86 -39.50 -14.33
C GLY A 208 -26.55 -40.25 -15.47
N LYS A 209 -26.48 -39.81 -16.74
CA LYS A 209 -27.21 -40.50 -17.85
C LYS A 209 -26.36 -41.01 -19.01
N THR A 210 -25.13 -40.55 -19.19
CA THR A 210 -24.13 -41.19 -20.04
C THR A 210 -23.20 -41.98 -19.14
N GLU A 211 -23.00 -43.27 -19.42
CA GLU A 211 -22.07 -44.14 -18.68
C GLU A 211 -20.62 -43.69 -18.93
N MET A 212 -20.22 -42.54 -18.38
CA MET A 212 -18.84 -42.42 -17.92
C MET A 212 -18.67 -43.53 -16.87
N SER A 213 -17.64 -44.36 -17.01
CA SER A 213 -17.37 -45.33 -15.96
C SER A 213 -17.16 -44.54 -14.67
N LYS A 214 -17.61 -45.05 -13.51
CA LYS A 214 -17.40 -44.38 -12.21
C LYS A 214 -15.95 -43.91 -12.02
N GLU A 215 -15.01 -44.61 -12.64
CA GLU A 215 -13.57 -44.32 -12.63
C GLU A 215 -13.20 -43.03 -13.39
N GLU A 216 -13.90 -42.68 -14.47
CA GLU A 216 -13.70 -41.41 -15.19
C GLU A 216 -14.26 -40.23 -14.40
N ASP A 217 -15.39 -40.44 -13.73
CA ASP A 217 -15.97 -39.45 -12.82
C ASP A 217 -15.07 -39.25 -11.58
N GLU A 218 -14.48 -40.33 -11.05
CA GLU A 218 -13.47 -40.26 -9.99
C GLU A 218 -12.18 -39.57 -10.45
N ALA A 219 -11.67 -39.84 -11.66
CA ALA A 219 -10.48 -39.17 -12.19
C ALA A 219 -10.75 -37.68 -12.49
N ALA A 220 -11.95 -37.35 -12.99
CA ALA A 220 -12.38 -35.96 -13.17
C ALA A 220 -12.54 -35.26 -11.82
N LYS A 221 -13.12 -35.93 -10.81
CA LYS A 221 -13.20 -35.42 -9.43
C LYS A 221 -11.83 -35.27 -8.78
N GLU A 222 -10.89 -36.18 -9.01
CA GLU A 222 -9.50 -36.07 -8.52
C GLU A 222 -8.74 -34.93 -9.23
N PHE A 223 -8.99 -34.73 -10.52
CA PHE A 223 -8.44 -33.61 -11.28
C PHE A 223 -9.05 -32.27 -10.85
N MET A 224 -10.36 -32.23 -10.59
CA MET A 224 -11.08 -31.05 -10.12
C MET A 224 -10.86 -30.79 -8.63
N SER A 225 -10.60 -31.80 -7.80
CA SER A 225 -10.19 -31.62 -6.40
C SER A 225 -8.74 -31.14 -6.31
N ARG A 226 -7.88 -31.54 -7.27
CA ARG A 226 -6.56 -30.93 -7.50
C ARG A 226 -6.61 -29.53 -8.06
N SER A 227 -7.77 -29.03 -8.51
CA SER A 227 -7.88 -27.64 -8.93
C SER A 227 -7.77 -26.76 -7.69
N GLU A 228 -6.54 -26.40 -7.34
CA GLU A 228 -6.20 -25.36 -6.35
C GLU A 228 -6.69 -23.96 -6.76
N LYS A 229 -7.40 -23.84 -7.90
CA LYS A 229 -7.86 -22.57 -8.48
C LYS A 229 -8.74 -21.75 -7.55
N PRO A 230 -9.81 -22.26 -6.91
CA PRO A 230 -10.67 -21.42 -6.07
C PRO A 230 -9.91 -20.91 -4.85
N THR A 231 -9.07 -21.73 -4.22
CA THR A 231 -8.23 -21.34 -3.09
C THR A 231 -7.20 -20.29 -3.48
N ARG A 232 -6.56 -20.42 -4.64
CA ARG A 232 -5.60 -19.43 -5.15
C ARG A 232 -6.26 -18.12 -5.56
N ILE A 233 -7.45 -18.17 -6.17
CA ILE A 233 -8.24 -16.97 -6.48
C ILE A 233 -8.65 -16.28 -5.18
N ALA A 234 -9.15 -17.03 -4.19
CA ALA A 234 -9.50 -16.50 -2.88
C ALA A 234 -8.29 -15.87 -2.19
N TRP A 235 -7.12 -16.50 -2.26
CA TRP A 235 -5.88 -15.96 -1.74
C TRP A 235 -5.48 -14.66 -2.45
N LEU A 236 -5.51 -14.61 -3.78
CA LEU A 236 -5.22 -13.41 -4.56
C LEU A 236 -6.16 -12.25 -4.18
N LEU A 237 -7.47 -12.52 -4.10
CA LEU A 237 -8.47 -11.53 -3.70
C LEU A 237 -8.25 -11.05 -2.25
N ALA A 238 -7.89 -11.95 -1.34
CA ALA A 238 -7.56 -11.60 0.04
C ALA A 238 -6.31 -10.70 0.11
N SER A 239 -5.26 -11.00 -0.66
CA SER A 239 -4.06 -10.15 -0.73
C SER A 239 -4.39 -8.75 -1.25
N ILE A 240 -5.20 -8.63 -2.31
CA ILE A 240 -5.65 -7.33 -2.84
C ILE A 240 -6.43 -6.55 -1.78
N PHE A 241 -7.34 -7.20 -1.07
CA PHE A 241 -8.11 -6.57 0.01
C PHE A 241 -7.20 -6.06 1.13
N ILE A 242 -6.20 -6.86 1.55
CA ILE A 242 -5.23 -6.47 2.57
C ILE A 242 -4.40 -5.26 2.11
N VAL A 243 -3.97 -5.21 0.85
CA VAL A 243 -3.25 -4.04 0.30
C VAL A 243 -4.09 -2.76 0.45
N VAL A 244 -5.36 -2.80 0.05
CA VAL A 244 -6.27 -1.64 0.16
C VAL A 244 -6.50 -1.27 1.63
N TRP A 245 -6.69 -2.26 2.50
CA TRP A 245 -6.88 -2.05 3.93
C TRP A 245 -5.68 -1.37 4.59
N THR A 246 -4.47 -1.89 4.34
CA THR A 246 -3.22 -1.33 4.87
C THR A 246 -2.97 0.07 4.34
N PHE A 247 -3.30 0.36 3.09
CA PHE A 247 -3.20 1.70 2.51
C PHE A 247 -4.13 2.71 3.22
N MET A 248 -5.35 2.31 3.55
CA MET A 248 -6.28 3.14 4.31
C MET A 248 -5.77 3.43 5.74
N LEU A 249 -5.16 2.44 6.40
CA LEU A 249 -4.50 2.64 7.71
C LEU A 249 -3.33 3.63 7.61
N LEU A 250 -2.54 3.56 6.54
CA LEU A 250 -1.41 4.46 6.30
C LEU A 250 -1.90 5.90 6.11
N ILE A 251 -2.90 6.13 5.26
CA ILE A 251 -3.53 7.45 5.07
C ILE A 251 -4.04 8.00 6.41
N GLY A 252 -4.74 7.16 7.16
CA GLY A 252 -5.24 7.53 8.48
C GLY A 252 -4.14 7.94 9.44
N THR A 253 -3.03 7.21 9.46
CA THR A 253 -1.86 7.52 10.30
C THR A 253 -1.21 8.84 9.91
N VAL A 254 -1.07 9.13 8.61
CA VAL A 254 -0.55 10.41 8.11
C VAL A 254 -1.48 11.58 8.52
N LYS A 255 -2.79 11.38 8.47
CA LYS A 255 -3.75 12.41 8.93
C LYS A 255 -3.72 12.65 10.43
N ILE A 256 -3.41 11.62 11.23
CA ILE A 256 -3.24 11.75 12.68
C ILE A 256 -2.00 12.58 13.00
N ILE A 257 -0.85 12.25 12.41
CA ILE A 257 0.42 12.93 12.72
C ILE A 257 0.40 14.40 12.28
N ASN A 258 -0.27 14.70 11.16
CA ASN A 258 -0.45 16.08 10.70
C ASN A 258 -1.55 16.86 11.46
N LEU A 259 -2.23 16.22 12.43
CA LEU A 259 -3.36 16.78 13.17
C LEU A 259 -4.50 17.32 12.27
N GLU A 260 -4.68 16.75 11.08
CA GLU A 260 -5.65 17.24 10.08
C GLU A 260 -7.09 16.87 10.44
N SER A 261 -7.31 15.68 11.02
CA SER A 261 -8.65 15.20 11.30
C SER A 261 -8.72 14.21 12.46
N TYR A 262 -9.38 14.64 13.54
CA TYR A 262 -9.65 13.77 14.69
C TYR A 262 -10.53 12.58 14.32
N ARG A 263 -11.50 12.77 13.41
CA ARG A 263 -12.40 11.71 12.94
C ARG A 263 -11.61 10.59 12.26
N TRP A 264 -10.66 10.94 11.38
CA TRP A 264 -9.76 9.96 10.79
C TRP A 264 -8.95 9.23 11.85
N GLY A 265 -8.47 9.93 12.88
CA GLY A 265 -7.77 9.28 13.99
C GLY A 265 -8.60 8.20 14.71
N VAL A 266 -9.85 8.52 15.03
CA VAL A 266 -10.78 7.55 15.65
C VAL A 266 -11.07 6.40 14.69
N THR A 267 -11.32 6.67 13.41
CA THR A 267 -11.56 5.64 12.39
C THR A 267 -10.36 4.70 12.25
N THR A 268 -9.14 5.23 12.17
CA THR A 268 -7.90 4.43 12.11
C THR A 268 -7.74 3.58 13.36
N ALA A 269 -7.99 4.14 14.55
CA ALA A 269 -7.94 3.38 15.80
C ALA A 269 -8.95 2.21 15.79
N VAL A 270 -10.18 2.43 15.32
CA VAL A 270 -11.21 1.38 15.19
C VAL A 270 -10.79 0.32 14.16
N MET A 271 -10.24 0.73 13.01
CA MET A 271 -9.73 -0.20 12.01
C MET A 271 -8.58 -1.06 12.54
N CYS A 272 -7.73 -0.54 13.43
CA CYS A 272 -6.64 -1.33 14.04
C CYS A 272 -7.16 -2.48 14.91
N PHE A 273 -8.36 -2.37 15.48
CA PHE A 273 -9.01 -3.44 16.26
C PHE A 273 -9.58 -4.56 15.39
N LEU A 274 -9.74 -4.33 14.08
CA LEU A 274 -10.15 -5.35 13.13
C LEU A 274 -8.88 -5.94 12.51
N PRO A 275 -8.37 -7.10 13.00
CA PRO A 275 -7.20 -7.72 12.42
C PRO A 275 -7.59 -8.36 11.07
N VAL A 276 -7.83 -7.53 10.06
CA VAL A 276 -8.09 -7.96 8.68
C VAL A 276 -6.92 -8.78 8.14
N ASN A 277 -5.73 -8.59 8.71
CA ASN A 277 -4.55 -9.42 8.47
C ASN A 277 -4.76 -10.90 8.90
N CYS A 278 -5.76 -11.22 9.74
CA CYS A 278 -6.18 -12.59 10.03
C CYS A 278 -7.05 -13.20 8.91
N LEU A 279 -7.61 -12.45 7.97
CA LEU A 279 -8.46 -13.03 6.92
C LEU A 279 -7.66 -13.97 6.02
N THR A 280 -6.36 -13.72 5.82
CA THR A 280 -5.44 -14.68 5.19
C THR A 280 -5.34 -15.97 5.99
N PHE A 281 -5.42 -15.93 7.33
CA PHE A 281 -5.44 -17.13 8.18
C PHE A 281 -6.63 -18.04 7.86
N LEU A 282 -7.80 -17.47 7.55
CA LEU A 282 -8.97 -18.25 7.16
C LEU A 282 -8.75 -18.99 5.83
N THR A 283 -8.03 -18.37 4.87
CA THR A 283 -7.68 -19.06 3.61
C THR A 283 -6.64 -20.18 3.82
N PHE A 284 -5.78 -20.06 4.84
CA PHE A 284 -4.79 -21.09 5.20
C PHE A 284 -5.39 -22.24 6.01
N ILE A 285 -6.27 -21.98 6.99
CA ILE A 285 -7.05 -23.02 7.68
C ILE A 285 -7.78 -23.91 6.67
N TRP A 286 -8.22 -23.32 5.55
CA TRP A 286 -8.91 -24.06 4.50
C TRP A 286 -8.02 -25.03 3.72
N LYS A 287 -6.71 -24.77 3.64
CA LYS A 287 -5.74 -25.62 2.93
C LYS A 287 -5.13 -26.70 3.83
N GLU A 288 -5.15 -26.47 5.14
CA GLU A 288 -4.40 -27.28 6.09
C GLU A 288 -5.23 -28.38 6.76
N TYR A 289 -5.87 -29.18 5.89
CA TYR A 289 -6.28 -30.56 6.19
C TYR A 289 -5.42 -31.59 5.44
N GLU A 290 -4.45 -31.19 4.60
CA GLU A 290 -3.59 -32.13 3.87
C GLU A 290 -2.13 -31.67 3.86
N ASN A 291 -1.43 -31.95 4.96
CA ASN A 291 0.02 -32.13 5.04
C ASN A 291 0.90 -30.90 4.73
N MET A 292 1.60 -30.33 5.72
CA MET A 292 3.08 -30.17 5.72
C MET A 292 3.63 -29.18 6.77
N ASP A 293 4.90 -29.40 7.10
CA ASP A 293 5.83 -28.66 7.97
C ASP A 293 6.07 -27.16 7.65
N PHE A 294 5.37 -26.57 6.69
CA PHE A 294 5.42 -25.11 6.41
C PHE A 294 4.54 -24.28 7.38
N PHE A 295 3.90 -24.97 8.31
CA PHE A 295 2.93 -24.52 9.31
C PHE A 295 3.40 -23.38 10.24
N TYR A 296 4.70 -23.26 10.50
CA TYR A 296 5.20 -22.30 11.51
C TYR A 296 5.01 -20.84 11.09
N PHE A 297 5.13 -20.52 9.80
CA PHE A 297 5.05 -19.14 9.35
C PHE A 297 3.64 -18.56 9.50
N PRO A 298 2.55 -19.20 9.00
CA PRO A 298 1.20 -18.68 9.19
C PRO A 298 0.78 -18.69 10.67
N VAL A 299 1.04 -19.78 11.40
CA VAL A 299 0.57 -19.96 12.79
C VAL A 299 1.25 -19.01 13.76
N ILE A 300 2.50 -18.61 13.53
CA ILE A 300 3.18 -17.68 14.43
C ILE A 300 3.04 -16.24 13.93
N VAL A 301 3.30 -15.97 12.65
CA VAL A 301 3.40 -14.59 12.15
C VAL A 301 2.05 -13.89 12.12
N LEU A 302 0.97 -14.59 11.77
CA LEU A 302 -0.35 -13.96 11.63
C LEU A 302 -1.00 -13.61 12.98
N PRO A 303 -0.98 -14.46 14.03
CA PRO A 303 -1.44 -14.05 15.34
C PRO A 303 -0.57 -12.95 15.93
N VAL A 304 0.75 -13.01 15.75
CA VAL A 304 1.67 -11.98 16.26
C VAL A 304 1.38 -10.62 15.61
N THR A 305 1.26 -10.55 14.28
CA THR A 305 0.93 -9.31 13.58
C THR A 305 -0.45 -8.76 13.95
N SER A 306 -1.41 -9.64 14.22
CA SER A 306 -2.76 -9.27 14.62
C SER A 306 -2.82 -8.74 16.05
N ILE A 307 -2.05 -9.33 16.96
CA ILE A 307 -1.85 -8.82 18.32
C ILE A 307 -1.23 -7.42 18.23
N PHE A 308 -0.19 -7.22 17.41
CA PHE A 308 0.39 -5.89 17.21
C PHE A 308 -0.62 -4.86 16.70
N SER A 309 -1.46 -5.22 15.74
CA SER A 309 -2.54 -4.33 15.24
C SER A 309 -3.48 -3.89 16.37
N ILE A 310 -3.93 -4.83 17.20
CA ILE A 310 -4.81 -4.54 18.35
C ILE A 310 -4.09 -3.64 19.37
N LEU A 311 -2.82 -3.94 19.68
CA LEU A 311 -2.01 -3.14 20.60
C LEU A 311 -1.84 -1.71 20.08
N PHE A 312 -1.62 -1.51 18.78
CA PHE A 312 -1.61 -0.17 18.20
C PHE A 312 -2.97 0.51 18.27
N GLY A 313 -4.07 -0.21 18.04
CA GLY A 313 -5.43 0.33 18.22
C GLY A 313 -5.66 0.86 19.63
N ILE A 314 -5.28 0.09 20.65
CA ILE A 314 -5.34 0.51 22.07
C ILE A 314 -4.46 1.73 22.30
N TRP A 315 -3.21 1.72 21.79
CA TRP A 315 -2.28 2.83 21.95
C TRP A 315 -2.83 4.11 21.33
N PHE A 316 -3.38 4.04 20.11
CA PHE A 316 -4.02 5.19 19.47
C PHE A 316 -5.21 5.71 20.26
N VAL A 317 -6.07 4.84 20.80
CA VAL A 317 -7.19 5.27 21.65
C VAL A 317 -6.69 6.01 22.90
N ILE A 318 -5.62 5.53 23.54
CA ILE A 318 -5.02 6.18 24.71
C ILE A 318 -4.47 7.57 24.33
N CYS A 319 -3.71 7.67 23.24
CA CYS A 319 -3.15 8.94 22.77
C CYS A 319 -4.23 9.93 22.34
N LEU A 320 -5.26 9.48 21.60
CA LEU A 320 -6.37 10.33 21.14
C LEU A 320 -7.31 10.77 22.27
N LYS A 321 -7.25 10.12 23.43
CA LYS A 321 -7.97 10.54 24.64
C LYS A 321 -7.27 11.66 25.40
N ASP A 322 -5.97 11.87 25.19
CA ASP A 322 -5.20 12.93 25.85
C ASP A 322 -5.76 14.31 25.47
N GLU A 323 -6.03 15.15 26.48
CA GLU A 323 -6.59 16.48 26.28
C GLU A 323 -5.65 17.39 25.48
N ARG A 324 -4.33 17.18 25.56
CA ARG A 324 -3.34 17.92 24.76
C ARG A 324 -3.50 17.60 23.28
N VAL A 325 -3.74 16.33 22.96
CA VAL A 325 -3.97 15.88 21.59
C VAL A 325 -5.29 16.45 21.06
N LYS A 326 -6.37 16.41 21.85
CA LYS A 326 -7.65 17.03 21.48
C LYS A 326 -7.52 18.55 21.27
N ALA A 327 -6.76 19.22 22.13
CA ALA A 327 -6.46 20.65 21.98
C ALA A 327 -5.68 20.92 20.69
N GLY A 328 -4.70 20.09 20.35
CA GLY A 328 -3.96 20.15 19.09
C GLY A 328 -4.86 20.03 17.85
N PHE A 329 -5.82 19.09 17.85
CA PHE A 329 -6.80 18.95 16.76
C PHE A 329 -7.80 20.12 16.68
N ARG A 330 -8.13 20.75 17.81
CA ARG A 330 -9.02 21.94 17.85
C ARG A 330 -8.29 23.22 17.47
N PHE A 331 -6.97 23.24 17.58
CA PHE A 331 -6.13 24.35 17.15
C PHE A 331 -6.07 24.40 15.62
N LYS A 332 -7.12 24.97 15.02
CA LYS A 332 -7.00 25.61 13.72
C LYS A 332 -6.37 26.98 14.02
N GLY A 333 -5.24 27.33 13.39
CA GLY A 333 -4.45 28.52 13.72
C GLY A 333 -5.26 29.82 13.75
N THR A 334 -4.63 30.93 14.14
CA THR A 334 -5.27 32.25 14.38
C THR A 334 -6.15 32.80 13.25
N ASP A 335 -6.09 32.23 12.05
CA ASP A 335 -6.91 32.63 10.89
C ASP A 335 -8.12 31.71 10.62
N ALA A 336 -8.35 30.71 11.46
CA ALA A 336 -9.48 29.82 11.29
C ALA A 336 -10.77 30.50 11.74
N GLN A 337 -11.47 31.07 10.77
CA GLN A 337 -12.84 31.49 10.99
C GLN A 337 -13.65 30.32 11.60
N PRO A 338 -14.48 30.60 12.62
CA PRO A 338 -15.35 29.60 13.20
C PRO A 338 -16.32 29.09 12.12
N ASP A 339 -16.39 27.76 11.98
CA ASP A 339 -17.41 27.07 11.17
C ASP A 339 -18.78 27.15 11.87
#